data_AF-A0A1C6GI69-F1
#
_entry.id   AF-A0A1C6GI69-F1
#
_cell.length_a   1.000
_cell.length_b   1.000
_cell.length_c   1.000
_cell.angle_alpha   90.00
_cell.angle_beta   90.00
_cell.angle_gamma   90.00
#
_symmetry.space_group_name_H-M   'P 1'
#
loop_
_entity.id
_entity.type
_entity.pdbx_description
1 polymer ?
#
loop_
_entity_poly.entity_id
_entity_poly.type
_entity_poly.pdbx_seq_one_letter_code
_entity_poly.pdbx_strand_id
1 'polypeptide(L)'
;MNTDKKRNLRIYLVFLISFLTFSIYGFINFNKKTKEKINKPSTENAIEITSEKATNNETKSIDEVGSEYKNTSIDLVKEFLKSYHLIQSTNPIDDFKKSKDILAEPLYLELENEVVGNSSVKSKGLVYRTIEDMKVYDYSFDDYSKEIHVRADIHSNWLNSDKKISSKNELTKYDFLITNFNGDWKISQITTKIY
;
A
#
# COMPACT_ATOMS: atom_id res chain seq x y z
N MET A 1 3.66 43.60 -24.43
CA MET A 1 3.97 42.19 -24.04
C MET A 1 5.05 41.66 -24.97
N ASN A 2 6.23 41.39 -24.41
CA ASN A 2 7.49 41.15 -25.13
C ASN A 2 7.37 39.96 -26.13
N THR A 3 7.91 40.10 -27.33
CA THR A 3 7.80 39.12 -28.43
C THR A 3 8.34 37.74 -28.04
N ASP A 4 9.35 37.69 -27.18
CA ASP A 4 9.93 36.45 -26.66
C ASP A 4 8.99 35.70 -25.70
N LYS A 5 8.21 36.41 -24.88
CA LYS A 5 7.19 35.78 -24.01
C LYS A 5 6.09 35.12 -24.83
N LYS A 6 5.68 35.72 -25.95
CA LYS A 6 4.69 35.12 -26.87
C LYS A 6 5.23 33.88 -27.58
N ARG A 7 6.52 33.86 -27.94
CA ARG A 7 7.17 32.69 -28.55
C ARG A 7 7.28 31.52 -27.57
N ASN A 8 7.71 31.79 -26.34
CA ASN A 8 7.82 30.76 -25.30
C ASN A 8 6.43 30.21 -24.92
N LEU A 9 5.41 31.05 -24.81
CA LEU A 9 4.04 30.59 -24.52
C LEU A 9 3.50 29.64 -25.60
N ARG A 10 3.77 29.93 -26.89
CA ARG A 10 3.37 29.04 -27.99
C ARG A 10 4.08 27.69 -27.93
N ILE A 11 5.37 27.68 -27.59
CA ILE A 11 6.14 26.44 -27.44
C ILE A 11 5.58 25.60 -26.28
N TYR A 12 5.29 26.21 -25.13
CA TYR A 12 4.66 25.53 -23.99
C TYR A 12 3.29 24.95 -24.35
N LEU A 13 2.49 25.67 -25.13
CA LEU A 13 1.16 25.21 -25.55
C LEU A 13 1.25 23.98 -26.47
N VAL A 14 2.24 23.95 -27.36
CA VAL A 14 2.51 22.79 -28.23
C VAL A 14 2.99 21.58 -27.42
N PHE A 15 3.87 21.77 -26.45
CA PHE A 15 4.30 20.68 -25.55
C PHE A 15 3.15 20.14 -24.71
N LEU A 16 2.30 21.01 -24.18
CA LEU A 16 1.14 20.62 -23.37
C LEU A 16 0.14 19.81 -24.20
N ILE A 17 -0.19 20.25 -25.42
CA ILE A 17 -1.09 19.51 -26.33
C ILE A 17 -0.47 18.16 -26.70
N SER A 18 0.84 18.10 -26.97
CA SER A 18 1.54 16.86 -27.29
C SER A 18 1.55 15.88 -26.12
N PHE A 19 1.68 16.37 -24.89
CA PHE A 19 1.62 15.55 -23.68
C PHE A 19 0.21 15.01 -23.43
N LEU A 20 -0.83 15.83 -23.63
CA LEU A 20 -2.22 15.40 -23.49
C LEU A 20 -2.60 14.34 -24.53
N THR A 21 -2.21 14.50 -25.80
CA THR A 21 -2.50 13.50 -26.83
C THR A 21 -1.73 12.21 -26.61
N PHE A 22 -0.49 12.27 -26.14
CA PHE A 22 0.30 11.09 -25.75
C PHE A 22 -0.34 10.35 -24.56
N SER A 23 -0.82 11.08 -23.56
CA SER A 23 -1.48 10.51 -22.37
C SER A 23 -2.79 9.80 -22.73
N ILE A 24 -3.62 10.42 -23.59
CA ILE A 24 -4.86 9.81 -24.08
C ILE A 24 -4.57 8.57 -24.93
N TYR A 25 -3.57 8.64 -25.82
CA TYR A 25 -3.17 7.50 -26.65
C TYR A 25 -2.65 6.33 -25.81
N GLY A 26 -1.80 6.61 -24.80
CA GLY A 26 -1.30 5.61 -23.85
C GLY A 26 -2.43 4.92 -23.09
N PHE A 27 -3.42 5.68 -22.62
CA PHE A 27 -4.59 5.16 -21.91
C PHE A 27 -5.48 4.27 -22.80
N ILE A 28 -5.74 4.68 -24.05
CA ILE A 28 -6.51 3.88 -25.02
C ILE A 28 -5.78 2.58 -25.35
N ASN A 29 -4.47 2.62 -25.53
CA ASN A 29 -3.68 1.43 -25.90
C ASN A 29 -3.53 0.46 -24.71
N PHE A 30 -3.50 0.98 -23.48
CA PHE A 30 -3.57 0.17 -22.26
C PHE A 30 -4.92 -0.57 -22.15
N ASN A 31 -6.03 0.10 -22.43
CA ASN A 31 -7.38 -0.50 -22.44
C ASN A 31 -7.61 -1.49 -23.60
N LYS A 32 -6.94 -1.32 -24.75
CA LYS A 32 -6.98 -2.30 -25.85
C LYS A 32 -6.28 -3.61 -25.49
N LYS A 33 -5.10 -3.53 -24.85
CA LYS A 33 -4.35 -4.73 -24.40
C LYS A 33 -5.09 -5.55 -23.34
N THR A 34 -5.91 -4.90 -22.51
CA THR A 34 -6.79 -5.58 -21.54
C THR A 34 -7.98 -6.26 -22.22
N LYS A 35 -8.54 -5.67 -23.28
CA LYS A 35 -9.66 -6.28 -24.04
C LYS A 35 -9.24 -7.43 -24.97
N GLU A 36 -8.03 -7.42 -25.52
CA GLU A 36 -7.51 -8.51 -26.36
C GLU A 36 -7.25 -9.81 -25.56
N LYS A 37 -6.92 -9.71 -24.27
CA LYS A 37 -6.75 -10.90 -23.40
C LYS A 37 -8.07 -11.61 -23.05
N ILE A 38 -9.21 -10.94 -23.22
CA ILE A 38 -10.54 -11.49 -22.87
C ILE A 38 -11.20 -12.21 -24.07
N ASN A 39 -10.79 -11.92 -25.31
CA ASN A 39 -11.45 -12.42 -26.52
C ASN A 39 -10.60 -13.39 -27.36
N LYS A 40 -9.91 -14.35 -26.72
CA LYS A 40 -9.37 -15.51 -27.44
C LYS A 40 -10.30 -16.71 -27.22
N PRO A 41 -11.11 -17.11 -28.22
CA PRO A 41 -11.99 -18.26 -28.07
C PRO A 41 -11.14 -19.54 -28.18
N SER A 42 -11.19 -20.38 -27.15
CA SER A 42 -10.74 -21.76 -27.24
C SER A 42 -11.88 -22.61 -27.80
N THR A 43 -11.60 -23.22 -28.93
CA THR A 43 -12.48 -24.00 -29.80
C THR A 43 -13.04 -25.25 -29.13
N GLU A 44 -14.32 -25.48 -29.46
CA GLU A 44 -15.19 -26.65 -29.36
C GLU A 44 -14.59 -28.01 -28.96
N ASN A 45 -15.27 -28.67 -28.01
CA ASN A 45 -15.68 -30.07 -28.20
C ASN A 45 -17.17 -30.16 -27.87
N ALA A 46 -17.95 -30.56 -28.88
CA ALA A 46 -19.36 -30.88 -28.75
C ALA A 46 -19.53 -32.13 -27.89
N ILE A 47 -20.35 -32.06 -26.84
CA ILE A 47 -20.97 -33.23 -26.24
C ILE A 47 -22.47 -32.93 -26.06
N GLU A 48 -23.22 -33.83 -26.68
CA GLU A 48 -24.65 -34.08 -26.68
C GLU A 48 -25.37 -33.77 -25.36
N ILE A 49 -26.53 -33.12 -25.47
CA ILE A 49 -27.46 -32.86 -24.37
C ILE A 49 -27.99 -34.20 -23.86
N THR A 50 -27.49 -34.62 -22.70
CA THR A 50 -28.19 -35.60 -21.85
C THR A 50 -28.29 -35.03 -20.43
N SER A 51 -29.48 -35.20 -19.88
CA SER A 51 -30.01 -34.63 -18.64
C SER A 51 -29.19 -34.88 -17.37
N GLU A 52 -29.34 -33.94 -16.43
CA GLU A 52 -29.08 -34.05 -14.98
C GLU A 52 -27.64 -33.99 -14.48
N LYS A 53 -27.22 -32.79 -14.07
CA LYS A 53 -26.70 -32.53 -12.71
C LYS A 53 -26.72 -31.03 -12.43
N ALA A 54 -27.47 -30.62 -11.41
CA ALA A 54 -27.39 -29.29 -10.85
C ALA A 54 -25.99 -29.08 -10.26
N THR A 55 -25.14 -28.34 -10.97
CA THR A 55 -23.88 -27.84 -10.42
C THR A 55 -24.23 -26.60 -9.61
N ASN A 56 -24.31 -26.75 -8.29
CA ASN A 56 -24.34 -25.63 -7.36
C ASN A 56 -23.04 -24.83 -7.55
N ASN A 57 -23.10 -23.74 -8.31
CA ASN A 57 -22.13 -22.66 -8.15
C ASN A 57 -22.51 -21.96 -6.83
N GLU A 58 -21.95 -22.45 -5.72
CA GLU A 58 -22.02 -21.74 -4.45
C GLU A 58 -21.26 -20.42 -4.60
N THR A 59 -22.00 -19.33 -4.80
CA THR A 59 -21.48 -17.98 -4.66
C THR A 59 -21.06 -17.80 -3.21
N LYS A 60 -19.75 -17.80 -2.93
CA LYS A 60 -19.21 -17.53 -1.59
C LYS A 60 -19.83 -16.26 -1.03
N SER A 61 -20.19 -16.28 0.25
CA SER A 61 -20.74 -15.10 0.92
C SER A 61 -19.69 -13.98 1.04
N ILE A 62 -20.12 -12.73 1.18
CA ILE A 62 -19.20 -11.58 1.33
C ILE A 62 -18.32 -11.75 2.57
N ASP A 63 -18.88 -12.31 3.64
CA ASP A 63 -18.16 -12.63 4.87
C ASP A 63 -17.08 -13.70 4.62
N GLU A 64 -17.34 -14.67 3.74
CA GLU A 64 -16.35 -15.68 3.34
C GLU A 64 -15.21 -15.09 2.52
N VAL A 65 -15.51 -14.22 1.54
CA VAL A 65 -14.47 -13.55 0.72
C VAL A 65 -13.63 -12.60 1.56
N GLY A 66 -14.25 -11.80 2.44
CA GLY A 66 -13.52 -10.94 3.37
C GLY A 66 -12.69 -11.75 4.38
N SER A 67 -13.21 -12.87 4.88
CA SER A 67 -12.45 -13.72 5.80
C SER A 67 -11.17 -14.30 5.20
N GLU A 68 -11.14 -14.52 3.87
CA GLU A 68 -10.00 -15.05 3.13
C GLU A 68 -8.76 -14.14 3.26
N TYR A 69 -8.97 -12.82 3.27
CA TYR A 69 -7.87 -11.85 3.29
C TYR A 69 -7.53 -11.34 4.69
N LYS A 70 -8.35 -11.66 5.71
CA LYS A 70 -8.18 -11.15 7.07
C LYS A 70 -6.79 -11.41 7.65
N ASN A 71 -6.31 -12.65 7.58
CA ASN A 71 -5.01 -13.01 8.16
C ASN A 71 -3.86 -12.33 7.40
N THR A 72 -3.91 -12.36 6.06
CA THR A 72 -2.93 -11.68 5.20
C THR A 72 -2.87 -10.19 5.52
N SER A 73 -4.00 -9.50 5.62
CA SER A 73 -4.07 -8.08 5.96
C SER A 73 -3.49 -7.77 7.34
N ILE A 74 -3.80 -8.61 8.33
CA ILE A 74 -3.22 -8.48 9.67
C ILE A 74 -1.70 -8.66 9.64
N ASP A 75 -1.19 -9.62 8.86
CA ASP A 75 0.23 -9.89 8.75
C ASP A 75 0.98 -8.76 8.05
N LEU A 76 0.44 -8.20 6.97
CA LEU A 76 0.98 -6.99 6.33
C LEU A 76 1.12 -5.83 7.33
N VAL A 77 0.07 -5.58 8.12
CA VAL A 77 0.09 -4.52 9.15
C VAL A 77 1.15 -4.80 10.21
N LYS A 78 1.25 -6.02 10.73
CA LYS A 78 2.26 -6.39 11.73
C LYS A 78 3.67 -6.25 11.19
N GLU A 79 3.89 -6.65 9.95
CA GLU A 79 5.20 -6.56 9.29
C GLU A 79 5.61 -5.11 9.09
N PHE A 80 4.69 -4.26 8.62
CA PHE A 80 4.91 -2.82 8.53
C PHE A 80 5.28 -2.22 9.89
N LEU A 81 4.47 -2.46 10.92
CA LEU A 81 4.70 -1.90 12.25
C LEU A 81 6.05 -2.34 12.84
N LYS A 82 6.49 -3.57 12.58
CA LYS A 82 7.83 -4.02 12.97
C LYS A 82 8.92 -3.26 12.20
N SER A 83 8.83 -3.21 10.88
CA SER A 83 9.84 -2.53 10.05
C SER A 83 9.95 -1.02 10.34
N TYR A 84 8.87 -0.39 10.80
CA TYR A 84 8.80 1.04 11.07
C TYR A 84 9.10 1.41 12.53
N HIS A 85 8.61 0.64 13.51
CA HIS A 85 8.82 0.95 14.94
C HIS A 85 9.96 0.20 15.61
N LEU A 86 10.37 -0.96 15.13
CA LEU A 86 11.44 -1.72 15.76
C LEU A 86 12.79 -1.27 15.19
N ILE A 87 13.42 -0.31 15.85
CA ILE A 87 14.73 0.23 15.46
C ILE A 87 15.79 -0.46 16.33
N GLN A 88 16.39 -1.51 15.80
CA GLN A 88 17.44 -2.29 16.49
C GLN A 88 18.85 -1.88 16.07
N SER A 89 18.95 -1.16 14.95
CA SER A 89 20.17 -0.70 14.31
C SER A 89 20.30 0.82 14.44
N THR A 90 21.54 1.33 14.44
CA THR A 90 21.80 2.76 14.25
C THR A 90 21.51 3.23 12.82
N ASN A 91 21.20 2.29 11.91
CA ASN A 91 20.77 2.54 10.54
C ASN A 91 19.31 2.07 10.32
N PRO A 92 18.31 2.83 10.77
CA PRO A 92 16.90 2.41 10.72
C PRO A 92 16.36 2.18 9.29
N ILE A 93 17.03 2.74 8.27
CA ILE A 93 16.64 2.55 6.87
C ILE A 93 16.72 1.09 6.41
N ASP A 94 17.67 0.31 6.94
CA ASP A 94 17.84 -1.08 6.53
C ASP A 94 16.73 -1.97 7.10
N ASP A 95 16.21 -1.62 8.28
CA ASP A 95 15.02 -2.26 8.84
C ASP A 95 13.76 -1.83 8.07
N PHE A 96 13.65 -0.54 7.72
CA PHE A 96 12.49 -0.04 6.98
C PHE A 96 12.36 -0.61 5.55
N LYS A 97 13.47 -0.88 4.85
CA LYS A 97 13.47 -1.50 3.50
C LYS A 97 12.70 -2.83 3.43
N LYS A 98 12.56 -3.54 4.56
CA LYS A 98 11.76 -4.78 4.65
C LYS A 98 10.27 -4.53 4.32
N SER A 99 9.79 -3.29 4.47
CA SER A 99 8.42 -2.90 4.15
C SER A 99 8.12 -2.70 2.66
N LYS A 100 9.15 -2.73 1.79
CA LYS A 100 9.00 -2.33 0.38
C LYS A 100 7.95 -3.14 -0.37
N ASP A 101 7.88 -4.44 -0.10
CA ASP A 101 6.98 -5.34 -0.83
C ASP A 101 5.53 -5.29 -0.29
N ILE A 102 5.33 -4.83 0.94
CA ILE A 102 4.01 -4.75 1.59
C ILE A 102 3.35 -3.37 1.47
N LEU A 103 4.10 -2.35 1.06
CA LEU A 103 3.60 -0.99 0.85
C LEU A 103 3.36 -0.72 -0.64
N ALA A 104 2.35 0.10 -0.93
CA ALA A 104 2.21 0.72 -2.24
C ALA A 104 3.40 1.66 -2.48
N GLU A 105 3.92 1.69 -3.70
CA GLU A 105 5.14 2.44 -4.05
C GLU A 105 5.10 3.92 -3.64
N PRO A 106 4.00 4.68 -3.87
CA PRO A 106 3.94 6.07 -3.42
C PRO A 106 4.09 6.22 -1.90
N LEU A 107 3.43 5.35 -1.13
CA LEU A 107 3.50 5.36 0.32
C LEU A 107 4.87 4.94 0.84
N TYR A 108 5.50 3.93 0.21
CA TYR A 108 6.86 3.53 0.54
C TYR A 108 7.84 4.69 0.42
N LEU A 109 7.79 5.42 -0.71
CA LEU A 109 8.69 6.56 -0.95
C LEU A 109 8.46 7.71 0.03
N GLU A 110 7.22 7.98 0.41
CA GLU A 110 6.88 8.98 1.43
C GLU A 110 7.53 8.64 2.78
N LEU A 111 7.31 7.41 3.26
CA LEU A 111 7.80 6.94 4.55
C LEU A 111 9.33 6.72 4.54
N GLU A 112 9.91 6.30 3.42
CA GLU A 112 11.36 6.19 3.27
C GLU A 112 12.03 7.55 3.49
N ASN A 113 11.48 8.60 2.88
CA ASN A 113 11.97 9.97 3.08
C ASN A 113 11.83 10.42 4.53
N GLU A 114 10.74 10.04 5.21
CA GLU A 114 10.54 10.33 6.62
C GLU A 114 11.60 9.64 7.49
N VAL A 115 11.85 8.33 7.28
CA VAL A 115 12.85 7.55 8.02
C VAL A 115 14.26 8.11 7.80
N VAL A 116 14.60 8.42 6.55
CA VAL A 116 15.88 9.05 6.20
C VAL A 116 16.00 10.43 6.86
N GLY A 117 14.97 11.28 6.73
CA GLY A 117 14.92 12.60 7.33
C GLY A 117 15.13 12.55 8.85
N ASN A 118 14.39 11.70 9.54
CA ASN A 118 14.49 11.51 10.99
C ASN A 118 15.86 10.97 11.42
N SER A 119 16.47 10.07 10.64
CA SER A 119 17.81 9.53 10.92
C SER A 119 18.94 10.56 10.72
N SER A 120 18.73 11.56 9.85
CA SER A 120 19.73 12.59 9.54
C SER A 120 19.85 13.69 10.59
N VAL A 121 18.82 13.86 11.43
CA VAL A 121 18.85 14.79 12.56
C VAL A 121 19.65 14.15 13.68
N LYS A 122 20.59 14.89 14.30
CA LYS A 122 21.29 14.42 15.51
C LYS A 122 20.25 13.94 16.51
N SER A 123 20.21 12.63 16.74
CA SER A 123 19.19 12.04 17.59
C SER A 123 19.24 12.72 18.96
N LYS A 124 18.09 13.13 19.50
CA LYS A 124 17.97 13.75 20.83
C LYS A 124 18.23 12.73 21.95
N GLY A 125 19.20 11.83 21.79
CA GLY A 125 19.39 10.65 22.63
C GLY A 125 18.34 9.56 22.43
N LEU A 126 17.62 9.56 21.30
CA LEU A 126 16.64 8.53 20.91
C LEU A 126 17.22 7.75 19.71
N VAL A 127 17.92 6.65 20.00
CA VAL A 127 18.72 5.90 19.02
C VAL A 127 18.00 4.62 18.61
N TYR A 128 17.42 3.90 19.56
CA TYR A 128 16.71 2.66 19.31
C TYR A 128 15.24 2.79 19.70
N ARG A 129 14.42 1.92 19.15
CA ARG A 129 13.00 1.84 19.47
C ARG A 129 12.59 0.39 19.60
N THR A 130 11.85 0.09 20.67
CA THR A 130 11.35 -1.24 20.99
C THR A 130 9.82 -1.20 21.05
N ILE A 131 9.20 -2.33 20.75
CA ILE A 131 7.74 -2.52 20.81
C ILE A 131 7.44 -3.28 22.09
N GLU A 132 6.64 -2.69 22.96
CA GLU A 132 6.17 -3.33 24.20
C GLU A 132 4.88 -4.13 23.94
N ASP A 133 3.96 -3.54 23.18
CA ASP A 133 2.69 -4.14 22.83
C ASP A 133 2.28 -3.73 21.41
N MET A 134 1.63 -4.66 20.72
CA MET A 134 1.10 -4.48 19.38
C MET A 134 -0.25 -5.18 19.30
N LYS A 135 -1.30 -4.38 19.10
CA LYS A 135 -2.67 -4.89 18.95
C LYS A 135 -3.21 -4.50 17.59
N VAL A 136 -3.59 -5.48 16.78
CA VAL A 136 -4.28 -5.27 15.49
C VAL A 136 -5.75 -5.66 15.65
N TYR A 137 -6.67 -4.79 15.21
CA TYR A 137 -8.10 -4.91 15.46
C TYR A 137 -8.92 -4.22 14.36
N ASP A 138 -10.26 -4.26 14.46
CA ASP A 138 -11.22 -3.61 13.55
C ASP A 138 -10.97 -3.91 12.06
N TYR A 139 -10.79 -5.20 11.71
CA TYR A 139 -10.77 -5.62 10.32
C TYR A 139 -12.15 -5.44 9.68
N SER A 140 -12.20 -4.79 8.52
CA SER A 140 -13.38 -4.77 7.65
C SER A 140 -13.00 -4.81 6.17
N PHE A 141 -13.85 -5.45 5.37
CA PHE A 141 -13.72 -5.51 3.92
C PHE A 141 -14.90 -4.79 3.27
N ASP A 142 -14.61 -3.83 2.38
CA ASP A 142 -15.60 -3.16 1.54
C ASP A 142 -15.66 -3.86 0.18
N ASP A 143 -16.81 -4.48 -0.12
CA ASP A 143 -16.99 -5.23 -1.37
C ASP A 143 -17.12 -4.34 -2.62
N TYR A 144 -17.56 -3.09 -2.46
CA TYR A 144 -17.75 -2.18 -3.57
C TYR A 144 -16.41 -1.59 -4.03
N SER A 145 -15.63 -1.08 -3.08
CA SER A 145 -14.31 -0.51 -3.38
C SER A 145 -13.21 -1.58 -3.47
N LYS A 146 -13.46 -2.79 -2.98
CA LYS A 146 -12.48 -3.88 -2.83
C LYS A 146 -11.30 -3.44 -1.96
N GLU A 147 -11.62 -2.73 -0.89
CA GLU A 147 -10.65 -2.18 0.06
C GLU A 147 -10.79 -2.87 1.42
N ILE A 148 -9.68 -2.95 2.13
CA ILE A 148 -9.64 -3.50 3.48
C ILE A 148 -9.20 -2.39 4.43
N HIS A 149 -9.95 -2.24 5.53
CA HIS A 149 -9.55 -1.39 6.64
C HIS A 149 -9.09 -2.24 7.81
N VAL A 150 -8.00 -1.82 8.44
CA VAL A 150 -7.44 -2.45 9.64
C VAL A 150 -6.96 -1.36 10.58
N ARG A 151 -7.16 -1.53 11.89
CA ARG A 151 -6.58 -0.64 12.90
C ARG A 151 -5.52 -1.33 13.71
N ALA A 152 -4.58 -0.55 14.23
CA ALA A 152 -3.63 -1.06 15.19
C ALA A 152 -3.22 -0.02 16.23
N ASP A 153 -2.90 -0.52 17.42
CA ASP A 153 -2.29 0.25 18.50
C ASP A 153 -0.88 -0.33 18.73
N ILE A 154 0.11 0.56 18.80
CA ILE A 154 1.51 0.25 19.15
C ILE A 154 1.87 0.99 20.42
N HIS A 155 2.37 0.26 21.42
CA HIS A 155 3.10 0.83 22.54
C HIS A 155 4.59 0.63 22.31
N SER A 156 5.36 1.71 22.36
CA SER A 156 6.79 1.65 22.09
C SER A 156 7.61 2.46 23.09
N ASN A 157 8.87 2.02 23.28
CA ASN A 157 9.86 2.73 24.08
C ASN A 157 10.99 3.20 23.17
N TRP A 158 11.43 4.43 23.39
CA TRP A 158 12.66 4.95 22.80
C TRP A 158 13.82 4.75 23.77
N LEU A 159 14.96 4.32 23.25
CA LEU A 159 16.16 4.05 24.03
C LEU A 159 17.32 4.93 23.53
N ASN A 160 18.22 5.31 24.44
CA ASN A 160 19.46 5.99 24.11
C ASN A 160 20.55 5.03 23.57
N SER A 161 21.72 5.58 23.27
CA SER A 161 22.90 4.83 22.81
C SER A 161 23.31 3.69 23.74
N ASP A 162 23.06 3.85 25.05
CA ASP A 162 23.38 2.85 26.09
C ASP A 162 22.25 1.81 26.27
N LYS A 163 21.25 1.81 25.37
CA LYS A 163 20.06 0.96 25.41
C LYS A 163 19.21 1.13 26.67
N LYS A 164 19.27 2.30 27.31
CA LYS A 164 18.38 2.66 28.43
C LYS A 164 17.16 3.40 27.89
N ILE A 165 15.99 3.16 28.49
CA ILE A 165 14.74 3.82 28.12
C ILE A 165 14.86 5.33 28.38
N SER A 166 14.70 6.12 27.32
CA SER A 166 14.68 7.59 27.33
C SER A 166 13.26 8.15 27.25
N SER A 167 12.35 7.45 26.57
CA SER A 167 10.92 7.75 26.55
C SER A 167 10.15 6.44 26.59
N LYS A 168 9.11 6.36 27.42
CA LYS A 168 8.42 5.11 27.73
C LYS A 168 6.96 5.16 27.29
N ASN A 169 6.49 4.06 26.72
CA ASN A 169 5.09 3.75 26.48
C ASN A 169 4.37 4.78 25.60
N GLU A 170 5.05 5.27 24.57
CA GLU A 170 4.43 6.10 23.53
C GLU A 170 3.40 5.24 22.80
N LEU A 171 2.14 5.70 22.80
CA LEU A 171 1.05 5.04 22.11
C LEU A 171 0.88 5.68 20.73
N THR A 172 1.02 4.88 19.68
CA THR A 172 0.65 5.28 18.33
C THR A 172 -0.52 4.43 17.85
N LYS A 173 -1.59 5.11 17.43
CA LYS A 173 -2.77 4.50 16.83
C LYS A 173 -2.74 4.67 15.32
N TYR A 174 -3.06 3.59 14.62
CA TYR A 174 -3.03 3.49 13.17
C TYR A 174 -4.39 3.13 12.61
N ASP A 175 -4.73 3.75 11.47
CA ASP A 175 -5.79 3.31 10.56
C ASP A 175 -5.14 3.03 9.19
N PHE A 176 -5.31 1.80 8.70
CA PHE A 176 -4.70 1.29 7.48
C PHE A 176 -5.75 1.07 6.41
N LEU A 177 -5.46 1.55 5.20
CA LEU A 177 -6.15 1.13 3.98
C LEU A 177 -5.25 0.14 3.23
N ILE A 178 -5.80 -1.02 2.89
CA ILE A 178 -5.11 -2.05 2.11
C ILE A 178 -5.90 -2.27 0.83
N THR A 179 -5.21 -2.17 -0.30
CA THR A 179 -5.81 -2.27 -1.63
C THR A 179 -5.09 -3.31 -2.47
N ASN A 180 -5.83 -3.91 -3.41
CA ASN A 180 -5.27 -4.91 -4.32
C ASN A 180 -4.65 -4.25 -5.56
N PHE A 181 -3.37 -4.50 -5.80
CA PHE A 181 -2.64 -4.06 -6.98
C PHE A 181 -2.34 -5.28 -7.87
N ASN A 182 -3.22 -5.58 -8.82
CA ASN A 182 -3.07 -6.68 -9.78
C ASN A 182 -2.85 -8.07 -9.12
N GLY A 183 -3.53 -8.34 -8.01
CA GLY A 183 -3.38 -9.57 -7.23
C GLY A 183 -2.62 -9.38 -5.92
N ASP A 184 -1.82 -8.32 -5.81
CA ASP A 184 -0.97 -8.08 -4.63
C ASP A 184 -1.65 -7.10 -3.66
N TRP A 185 -2.05 -7.59 -2.49
CA TRP A 185 -2.58 -6.74 -1.42
C TRP A 185 -1.44 -5.97 -0.76
N LYS A 186 -1.55 -4.64 -0.75
CA LYS A 186 -0.54 -3.74 -0.17
C LYS A 186 -1.22 -2.68 0.66
N ILE A 187 -0.54 -2.23 1.71
CA ILE A 187 -0.95 -1.05 2.46
C ILE A 187 -0.75 0.16 1.54
N SER A 188 -1.84 0.88 1.25
CA SER A 188 -1.83 2.01 0.33
C SER A 188 -2.00 3.35 1.03
N GLN A 189 -2.60 3.37 2.22
CA GLN A 189 -2.71 4.56 3.05
C GLN A 189 -2.55 4.22 4.52
N ILE A 190 -1.99 5.18 5.26
CA ILE A 190 -1.80 5.10 6.70
C ILE A 190 -2.21 6.44 7.30
N THR A 191 -3.08 6.42 8.30
CA THR A 191 -3.35 7.57 9.16
C THR A 191 -2.89 7.26 10.58
N THR A 192 -2.20 8.20 11.23
CA THR A 192 -1.65 8.00 12.57
C THR A 192 -2.12 9.05 13.57
N LYS A 193 -2.20 8.65 14.84
CA LYS A 193 -2.37 9.54 16.00
C LYS A 193 -1.41 9.11 17.11
N ILE A 194 -0.60 10.03 17.60
CA ILE A 194 0.39 9.79 18.67
C ILE A 194 -0.15 10.41 19.96
N TYR A 195 -0.05 9.68 21.08
CA TYR A 195 -0.53 10.05 22.40
C TYR A 195 0.60 10.03 23.44
#